data_AF-A0A7C4GEV2-F1
#
_entry.id   AF-A0A7C4GEV2-F1
#
_cell.length_a   1.000
_cell.length_b   1.000
_cell.length_c   1.000
_cell.angle_alpha   90.00
_cell.angle_beta   90.00
_cell.angle_gamma   90.00
#
_symmetry.space_group_name_H-M   'P 1'
#
loop_
_entity.id
_entity.type
_entity.pdbx_description
1 polymer ?
#
loop_
_entity_poly.entity_id
_entity_poly.type
_entity_poly.pdbx_seq_one_letter_code
_entity_poly.pdbx_strand_id
1 'polypeptide(L)'
;ARTLLQILLKEKRLVKAGDDLVFHAAAISGLRSMLADRKGTRFSVPEFKNWTGVSRKYAIPLLELLDRERVTRRDGDARIVL
;
A
#
# COMPACT_ATOMS: atom_id res chain seq x y z
N ALA A 1 -23.65 -2.40 -18.91
CA ALA A 1 -22.93 -3.59 -18.38
C ALA A 1 -21.90 -3.13 -17.35
N ARG A 2 -21.78 -3.79 -16.20
CA ARG A 2 -20.73 -3.50 -15.20
C ARG A 2 -19.43 -4.16 -15.69
N THR A 3 -18.30 -3.44 -15.67
CA THR A 3 -17.04 -4.03 -16.14
C THR A 3 -16.51 -5.07 -15.15
N LEU A 4 -15.77 -6.07 -15.62
CA LEU A 4 -15.16 -7.10 -14.76
C LEU A 4 -14.35 -6.47 -13.61
N LEU A 5 -13.64 -5.39 -13.88
CA LEU A 5 -12.90 -4.61 -12.88
C LEU A 5 -13.80 -4.12 -11.73
N GLN A 6 -14.98 -3.57 -12.05
CA GLN A 6 -15.93 -3.09 -11.04
C GLN A 6 -16.54 -4.22 -10.21
N ILE A 7 -16.66 -5.44 -10.77
CA ILE A 7 -17.10 -6.63 -10.04
C ILE A 7 -16.01 -7.03 -9.04
N LEU A 8 -14.77 -7.18 -9.49
CA LEU A 8 -13.66 -7.61 -8.65
C LEU A 8 -13.32 -6.61 -7.52
N LEU A 9 -13.49 -5.30 -7.77
CA LEU A 9 -13.39 -4.28 -6.72
C LEU A 9 -14.52 -4.40 -5.69
N LYS A 10 -15.76 -4.64 -6.13
CA LYS A 10 -16.91 -4.84 -5.23
C LYS A 10 -16.73 -6.10 -4.36
N GLU A 11 -16.17 -7.16 -4.92
CA GLU A 11 -15.82 -8.40 -4.22
C GLU A 11 -14.58 -8.30 -3.33
N LYS A 12 -13.93 -7.11 -3.26
CA LYS A 12 -12.69 -6.87 -2.49
C LYS A 12 -11.53 -7.79 -2.89
N ARG A 13 -11.56 -8.38 -4.10
CA ARG A 13 -10.43 -9.12 -4.68
C ARG A 13 -9.35 -8.20 -5.20
N LEU A 14 -9.74 -6.97 -5.54
CA LEU A 14 -8.87 -5.89 -5.94
C LEU A 14 -8.99 -4.72 -4.97
N VAL A 15 -7.91 -4.00 -4.77
CA VAL A 15 -7.82 -2.81 -3.92
C VAL A 15 -7.28 -1.65 -4.74
N LYS A 16 -7.98 -0.52 -4.71
CA LYS A 16 -7.56 0.70 -5.42
C LYS A 16 -6.53 1.46 -4.57
N ALA A 17 -5.43 1.87 -5.18
CA ALA A 17 -4.40 2.71 -4.57
C ALA A 17 -4.15 3.92 -5.49
N GLY A 18 -4.37 5.13 -5.00
CA GLY A 18 -4.44 6.31 -5.85
C GLY A 18 -5.57 6.25 -6.88
N ASP A 19 -5.45 7.02 -7.96
CA ASP A 19 -6.52 7.18 -8.95
C ASP A 19 -6.52 6.13 -10.06
N ASP A 20 -5.33 5.65 -10.46
CA ASP A 20 -5.17 4.79 -11.64
C ASP A 20 -4.58 3.40 -11.35
N LEU A 21 -4.24 3.09 -10.09
CA LEU A 21 -3.64 1.80 -9.74
C LEU A 21 -4.60 0.92 -8.95
N VAL A 22 -4.56 -0.37 -9.31
CA VAL A 22 -5.34 -1.41 -8.69
C VAL A 22 -4.42 -2.59 -8.41
N PHE A 23 -4.47 -3.10 -7.18
CA PHE A 23 -3.63 -4.18 -6.70
C PHE A 23 -4.49 -5.37 -6.28
N HIS A 24 -3.93 -6.58 -6.38
CA HIS A 24 -4.59 -7.76 -5.84
C HIS A 24 -4.62 -7.72 -4.32
N ALA A 25 -5.77 -8.05 -3.72
CA ALA A 25 -5.96 -7.97 -2.27
C ALA A 25 -4.94 -8.83 -1.49
N ALA A 26 -4.56 -10.00 -2.02
CA ALA A 26 -3.55 -10.85 -1.40
C ALA A 26 -2.17 -10.18 -1.31
N ALA A 27 -1.77 -9.40 -2.33
CA ALA A 27 -0.50 -8.68 -2.31
C ALA A 27 -0.49 -7.58 -1.25
N ILE A 28 -1.62 -6.87 -1.10
CA ILE A 28 -1.79 -5.86 -0.04
C ILE A 28 -1.77 -6.53 1.35
N SER A 29 -2.41 -7.68 1.50
CA SER A 29 -2.39 -8.44 2.75
C SER A 29 -0.97 -8.87 3.15
N GLY A 30 -0.18 -9.37 2.19
CA GLY A 30 1.23 -9.70 2.41
C GLY A 30 2.06 -8.47 2.79
N LEU A 31 1.83 -7.34 2.11
CA LEU A 31 2.48 -6.06 2.43
C LEU A 31 2.18 -5.59 3.86
N ARG A 32 0.91 -5.67 4.29
CA ARG A 32 0.51 -5.32 5.66
C ARG A 32 1.20 -6.21 6.69
N SER A 33 1.29 -7.51 6.41
CA SER A 33 1.94 -8.48 7.31
C SER A 33 3.43 -8.17 7.47
N MET A 34 4.12 -7.90 6.37
CA MET A 34 5.53 -7.48 6.38
C MET A 34 5.77 -6.18 7.16
N LEU A 35 4.82 -5.24 7.13
CA LEU A 35 4.92 -4.00 7.90
C LEU A 35 4.58 -4.21 9.37
N ALA A 36 3.64 -5.09 9.71
CA ALA A 36 3.28 -5.37 11.10
C ALA A 36 4.50 -5.79 11.95
N ASP A 37 5.41 -6.57 11.38
CA ASP A 37 6.68 -6.97 12.01
C ASP A 37 7.66 -5.81 12.25
N ARG A 38 7.35 -4.62 11.74
CA ARG A 38 8.17 -3.40 11.78
C ARG A 38 7.50 -2.26 12.53
N LYS A 39 6.50 -2.56 13.37
CA LYS A 39 5.76 -1.55 14.15
C LYS A 39 6.69 -0.57 14.89
N GLY A 40 6.40 0.72 14.80
CA GLY A 40 7.22 1.79 15.39
C GLY A 40 8.44 2.19 14.56
N THR A 41 8.78 1.46 13.50
CA THR A 41 9.92 1.79 12.63
C THR A 41 9.61 3.04 11.81
N ARG A 42 10.53 4.01 11.83
CA ARG A 42 10.55 5.15 10.90
C ARG A 42 11.27 4.73 9.62
N PHE A 43 10.70 5.03 8.46
CA PHE A 43 11.28 4.68 7.17
C PHE A 43 10.98 5.71 6.07
N SER A 44 11.88 5.78 5.10
CA SER A 44 11.79 6.62 3.92
C SER A 44 11.23 5.86 2.71
N VAL A 45 10.83 6.58 1.66
CA VAL A 45 10.36 5.96 0.41
C VAL A 45 11.43 5.05 -0.24
N PRO A 46 12.72 5.41 -0.28
CA PRO A 46 13.77 4.50 -0.75
C PRO A 46 13.89 3.20 0.07
N GLU A 47 13.77 3.26 1.39
CA GLU A 47 13.80 2.05 2.23
C GLU A 47 12.59 1.14 1.96
N PHE A 48 11.41 1.73 1.81
CA PHE A 48 10.22 0.98 1.41
C PHE A 48 10.40 0.28 0.06
N LYS A 49 11.03 0.95 -0.92
CA LYS A 49 11.41 0.32 -2.20
C LYS A 49 12.36 -0.86 -1.98
N ASN A 50 13.34 -0.74 -1.10
CA ASN A 50 14.29 -1.83 -0.84
C ASN A 50 13.60 -3.05 -0.20
N TRP A 51 12.59 -2.84 0.66
CA TRP A 51 11.84 -3.93 1.28
C TRP A 51 10.89 -4.64 0.31
N THR A 52 10.26 -3.88 -0.57
CA THR A 52 9.16 -4.37 -1.41
C THR A 52 9.58 -4.67 -2.86
N GLY A 53 10.73 -4.16 -3.29
CA GLY A 53 11.20 -4.21 -4.68
C GLY A 53 10.42 -3.31 -5.65
N VAL A 54 9.39 -2.57 -5.20
CA VAL A 54 8.52 -1.80 -6.09
C VAL A 54 9.18 -0.49 -6.53
N SER A 55 8.97 -0.10 -7.79
CA SER A 55 9.45 1.19 -8.27
C SER A 55 8.73 2.36 -7.58
N ARG A 56 9.33 3.56 -7.56
CA ARG A 56 8.73 4.75 -6.92
C ARG A 56 7.34 5.08 -7.46
N LYS A 57 7.08 4.84 -8.75
CA LYS A 57 5.78 5.03 -9.40
C LYS A 57 4.66 4.27 -8.70
N TYR A 58 4.96 3.09 -8.15
CA TYR A 58 4.00 2.24 -7.43
C TYR A 58 4.10 2.40 -5.91
N ALA A 59 5.28 2.76 -5.38
CA ALA A 59 5.49 2.94 -3.95
C ALA A 59 4.62 4.06 -3.36
N ILE A 60 4.56 5.23 -4.00
CA ILE A 60 3.83 6.39 -3.45
C ILE A 60 2.32 6.08 -3.30
N PRO A 61 1.61 5.58 -4.33
CA PRO A 61 0.18 5.25 -4.19
C PRO A 61 -0.09 4.15 -3.17
N LEU A 62 0.82 3.16 -3.03
CA LEU A 62 0.72 2.13 -1.99
C LEU A 62 0.86 2.74 -0.59
N LEU A 63 1.83 3.62 -0.39
CA LEU A 63 2.04 4.31 0.89
C LEU A 63 0.84 5.21 1.25
N GLU A 64 0.24 5.89 0.28
CA GLU A 64 -0.98 6.68 0.51
C GLU A 64 -2.18 5.80 0.90
N LEU A 65 -2.31 4.61 0.30
CA LEU A 65 -3.30 3.62 0.71
C LEU A 65 -3.05 3.17 2.16
N LEU A 66 -1.81 2.82 2.49
CA LEU A 66 -1.44 2.37 3.84
C LEU A 66 -1.63 3.47 4.90
N ASP A 67 -1.39 4.73 4.53
CA ASP A 67 -1.65 5.89 5.38
C ASP A 67 -3.15 6.04 5.64
N ARG A 68 -3.99 5.94 4.60
CA ARG A 68 -5.46 6.00 4.72
C ARG A 68 -6.01 4.89 5.60
N GLU A 69 -5.42 3.71 5.54
CA GLU A 69 -5.80 2.54 6.32
C GLU A 69 -5.18 2.51 7.73
N ARG A 70 -4.40 3.52 8.11
CA ARG A 70 -3.70 3.61 9.39
C ARG A 70 -2.75 2.43 9.65
N VAL A 71 -2.13 1.91 8.60
CA VAL A 71 -1.00 0.97 8.70
C VAL A 71 0.32 1.75 8.83
N THR A 72 0.39 2.90 8.18
CA THR A 72 1.51 3.84 8.29
C THR A 72 0.99 5.24 8.58
N ARG A 73 1.88 6.12 9.03
CA ARG A 73 1.59 7.54 9.18
C ARG A 73 2.74 8.35 8.64
N ARG A 74 2.43 9.33 7.80
CA ARG A 74 3.41 10.31 7.33
C ARG A 74 3.91 11.17 8.48
N ASP A 75 5.22 11.30 8.57
CA ASP A 75 5.93 12.11 9.55
C ASP A 75 7.06 12.89 8.87
N GLY A 76 6.71 14.06 8.33
CA GLY A 76 7.59 14.86 7.48
C GLY A 76 7.88 14.18 6.13
N ASP A 77 9.16 13.92 5.89
CA ASP A 77 9.70 13.24 4.71
C ASP A 77 9.72 11.70 4.84
N ALA A 78 9.43 11.19 6.04
CA ALA A 78 9.39 9.77 6.36
C ALA A 78 7.97 9.31 6.73
N ARG A 79 7.86 8.03 7.07
CA ARG A 79 6.68 7.39 7.64
C ARG A 79 7.04 6.58 8.86
N ILE A 80 6.08 6.43 9.75
CA ILE A 80 6.16 5.51 10.89
C ILE A 80 5.15 4.39 10.65
N VAL A 81 5.55 3.14 10.89
CA VAL A 81 4.63 2.01 10.92
C VAL A 81 3.82 2.06 12.23
N LEU A 82 2.49 2.03 12.11
CA LEU A 82 1.57 2.18 13.24
C LEU A 82 1.29 0.89 14.02
#